data_AF-A0A1B8QSR0-F1
#
_entry.id   AF-A0A1B8QSR0-F1
#
_cell.length_a   1.000
_cell.length_b   1.000
_cell.length_c   1.000
_cell.angle_alpha   90.00
_cell.angle_beta   90.00
_cell.angle_gamma   90.00
#
_symmetry.space_group_name_H-M   'P 1'
#
loop_
_entity.id
_entity.type
_entity.pdbx_description
1 polymer ?
#
loop_
_entity_poly.entity_id
_entity_poly.type
_entity_poly.pdbx_seq_one_letter_code
_entity_poly.pdbx_strand_id
1 'polypeptide(L)'
;MIMISKGNGFGTKSFANQVLASIRPSLIERFGKDSEIMQDFDNEERFFGFIALQDLSKDDFNFVAQQIINANLDEKPKIGLIEKIKADPRFA
;
A
#
# COMPACT_ATOMS: atom_id res chain seq x y z
N MET A 1 -2.43 -0.12 -9.56
CA MET A 1 -2.33 -1.50 -9.04
C MET A 1 -1.54 -1.47 -7.74
N ILE A 2 -1.72 -2.41 -6.82
CA ILE A 2 -0.94 -2.49 -5.59
C ILE A 2 0.00 -3.67 -5.72
N MET A 3 1.30 -3.43 -5.76
CA MET A 3 2.35 -4.45 -5.84
C MET A 3 2.73 -4.86 -4.43
N ILE A 4 2.21 -6.00 -3.98
CA ILE A 4 2.37 -6.47 -2.61
C ILE A 4 3.76 -7.09 -2.45
N SER A 5 4.12 -7.99 -3.35
CA SER A 5 5.44 -8.64 -3.46
C SER A 5 5.76 -8.96 -4.92
N LYS A 6 6.98 -9.42 -5.20
CA LYS A 6 7.43 -9.75 -6.55
C LYS A 6 6.46 -10.74 -7.23
N GLY A 7 5.82 -10.29 -8.31
CA GLY A 7 4.84 -11.07 -9.06
C GLY A 7 3.44 -11.15 -8.43
N ASN A 8 3.21 -10.50 -7.29
CA ASN A 8 1.92 -10.48 -6.59
C ASN A 8 1.35 -9.06 -6.54
N GLY A 9 0.58 -8.72 -7.58
CA GLY A 9 -0.17 -7.47 -7.69
C GLY A 9 -1.66 -7.66 -7.38
N PHE A 10 -2.35 -6.57 -7.01
CA PHE A 10 -3.79 -6.56 -6.81
C PHE A 10 -4.46 -5.25 -7.26
N GLY A 11 -5.68 -5.38 -7.78
CA GLY A 11 -6.57 -4.25 -8.05
C GLY A 11 -6.18 -3.40 -9.26
N THR A 12 -7.01 -2.39 -9.52
CA THR A 12 -6.84 -1.46 -10.65
C THR A 12 -5.99 -0.25 -10.25
N LYS A 13 -5.66 0.63 -11.21
CA LYS A 13 -5.08 1.95 -10.91
C LYS A 13 -6.01 2.77 -10.01
N SER A 14 -7.29 2.85 -10.35
CA SER A 14 -8.28 3.61 -9.56
C SER A 14 -8.38 3.10 -8.13
N PHE A 15 -8.41 1.78 -7.92
CA PHE A 15 -8.45 1.21 -6.58
C PHE A 15 -7.17 1.51 -5.79
N ALA A 16 -5.99 1.39 -6.42
CA ALA A 16 -4.73 1.76 -5.77
C ALA A 16 -4.76 3.22 -5.29
N ASN A 17 -5.21 4.15 -6.13
CA ASN A 17 -5.30 5.56 -5.77
C ASN A 17 -6.24 5.80 -4.58
N GLN A 18 -7.36 5.08 -4.49
CA GLN A 18 -8.26 5.14 -3.33
C GLN A 18 -7.56 4.64 -2.07
N VAL A 19 -6.82 3.52 -2.16
CA VAL A 19 -6.03 2.99 -1.04
C VAL A 19 -5.01 4.01 -0.56
N LEU A 20 -4.18 4.56 -1.46
CA LEU A 20 -3.17 5.55 -1.09
C LEU A 20 -3.81 6.78 -0.46
N ALA A 21 -4.88 7.32 -1.06
CA ALA A 21 -5.57 8.47 -0.51
C ALA A 21 -6.08 8.22 0.91
N SER A 22 -6.59 7.01 1.20
CA SER A 22 -7.09 6.65 2.52
C SER A 22 -5.99 6.49 3.57
N ILE A 23 -4.80 6.01 3.20
CA ILE A 23 -3.72 5.70 4.17
C ILE A 23 -2.66 6.80 4.25
N ARG A 24 -2.58 7.68 3.25
CA ARG A 24 -1.55 8.73 3.12
C ARG A 24 -1.37 9.58 4.39
N PRO A 25 -2.43 10.01 5.11
CA PRO A 25 -2.24 10.75 6.36
C PRO A 25 -1.36 10.00 7.38
N SER A 26 -1.62 8.71 7.57
CA SER A 26 -0.85 7.85 8.47
C SER A 26 0.56 7.58 7.96
N LEU A 27 0.76 7.50 6.63
CA LEU A 27 2.09 7.37 6.04
C LEU A 27 2.93 8.63 6.30
N ILE A 28 2.33 9.81 6.11
CA ILE A 28 3.00 11.10 6.38
C ILE A 28 3.35 11.23 7.87
N GLU A 29 2.46 10.81 8.77
CA GLU A 29 2.71 10.84 10.21
C GLU A 29 3.89 9.94 10.61
N ARG A 30 4.00 8.74 10.04
CA ARG A 30 5.10 7.80 10.36
C ARG A 30 6.42 8.17 9.70
N PHE A 31 6.41 8.42 8.39
CA PHE A 31 7.63 8.52 7.60
C PHE A 31 8.10 9.97 7.45
N GLY A 32 7.20 10.94 7.63
CA GLY A 32 7.43 12.32 7.25
C GLY A 32 7.13 12.55 5.77
N LYS A 33 6.51 13.70 5.47
CA LYS A 33 6.06 14.06 4.12
C LYS A 33 7.17 14.02 3.06
N ASP A 34 8.37 14.42 3.44
CA ASP A 34 9.50 14.58 2.50
C ASP A 34 10.45 13.36 2.51
N SER A 35 10.06 12.25 3.13
CA SER A 35 10.84 11.02 3.17
C SER A 35 10.95 10.36 1.80
N GLU A 36 12.03 9.59 1.61
CA GLU A 36 12.26 8.78 0.40
C GLU A 36 11.08 7.83 0.12
N ILE A 37 10.56 7.15 1.15
CA ILE A 37 9.38 6.28 1.05
C ILE A 37 8.15 7.04 0.52
N MET A 38 7.91 8.26 1.00
CA MET A 38 6.79 9.07 0.52
C MET A 38 6.99 9.54 -0.93
N GLN A 39 8.23 9.88 -1.29
CA GLN A 39 8.58 10.24 -2.67
C GLN A 39 8.39 9.05 -3.62
N ASP A 40 8.74 7.84 -3.19
CA ASP A 40 8.51 6.62 -3.96
C ASP A 40 7.01 6.40 -4.20
N PHE A 41 6.18 6.44 -3.15
CA PHE A 41 4.73 6.33 -3.32
C PHE A 41 4.14 7.39 -4.25
N ASP A 42 4.61 8.63 -4.14
CA ASP A 42 4.17 9.73 -5.01
C ASP A 42 4.58 9.51 -6.46
N ASN A 43 5.80 9.04 -6.70
CA ASN A 43 6.31 8.75 -8.04
C ASN A 43 5.60 7.55 -8.68
N GLU A 44 5.39 6.50 -7.90
CA GLU A 44 4.70 5.29 -8.35
C GLU A 44 3.26 5.57 -8.75
N GLU A 45 2.55 6.36 -7.94
CA GLU A 45 1.19 6.78 -8.25
C GLU A 45 1.16 7.65 -9.51
N ARG A 46 2.02 8.67 -9.56
CA ARG A 46 2.03 9.68 -10.61
C ARG A 46 2.48 9.14 -11.97
N PHE A 47 3.56 8.37 -12.00
CA PHE A 47 4.21 7.94 -13.25
C PHE A 47 3.79 6.54 -13.69
N PHE A 48 3.58 5.63 -12.74
CA PHE A 48 3.37 4.22 -13.06
C PHE A 48 1.95 3.73 -12.74
N GLY A 49 1.15 4.52 -12.02
CA GLY A 49 -0.22 4.17 -11.65
C GLY A 49 -0.31 2.94 -10.74
N PHE A 50 0.73 2.71 -9.94
CA PHE A 50 0.76 1.66 -8.93
C PHE A 50 1.31 2.16 -7.60
N ILE A 51 1.26 1.29 -6.58
CA ILE A 51 1.85 1.48 -5.26
C ILE A 51 2.66 0.23 -4.98
N ALA A 52 3.95 0.34 -4.68
CA ALA A 52 4.80 -0.78 -4.36
C ALA A 52 5.01 -0.91 -2.85
N LEU A 53 4.58 -2.05 -2.33
CA LEU A 53 4.86 -2.50 -0.97
C LEU A 53 6.02 -3.50 -0.96
N GLN A 54 6.42 -3.99 -2.14
CA GLN A 54 7.38 -5.09 -2.29
C GLN A 54 8.79 -4.72 -1.81
N ASP A 55 9.17 -3.44 -1.89
CA ASP A 55 10.51 -2.94 -1.52
C ASP A 55 10.56 -2.39 -0.09
N LEU A 56 9.43 -2.40 0.62
CA LEU A 56 9.36 -2.02 2.03
C LEU A 56 10.07 -3.04 2.92
N SER A 57 10.72 -2.51 3.96
CA SER A 57 11.21 -3.30 5.09
C SER A 57 10.04 -4.05 5.75
N LYS A 58 10.34 -5.10 6.54
CA LYS A 58 9.29 -5.85 7.24
C LYS A 58 8.43 -4.95 8.13
N ASP A 59 9.05 -4.03 8.86
CA ASP A 59 8.35 -3.16 9.82
C ASP A 59 7.47 -2.14 9.10
N ASP A 60 7.95 -1.58 7.99
CA ASP A 60 7.21 -0.61 7.20
C ASP A 60 6.09 -1.27 6.41
N PHE A 61 6.34 -2.47 5.88
CA PHE A 61 5.31 -3.29 5.27
C PHE A 61 4.18 -3.58 6.27
N ASN A 62 4.50 -4.03 7.48
CA ASN A 62 3.50 -4.31 8.51
C ASN A 62 2.71 -3.06 8.87
N PHE A 63 3.37 -1.93 9.04
CA PHE A 63 2.68 -0.68 9.32
C PHE A 63 1.70 -0.31 8.20
N VAL A 64 2.17 -0.27 6.95
CA VAL A 64 1.34 0.09 5.78
C VAL A 64 0.19 -0.90 5.63
N ALA A 65 0.44 -2.19 5.79
CA ALA A 65 -0.56 -3.24 5.76
C ALA A 65 -1.68 -3.03 6.78
N GLN A 66 -1.33 -2.65 8.02
CA GLN A 66 -2.32 -2.33 9.06
C GLN A 66 -3.15 -1.10 8.68
N GLN A 67 -2.55 -0.06 8.09
CA GLN A 67 -3.31 1.09 7.60
C GLN A 67 -4.30 0.70 6.50
N ILE A 68 -3.89 -0.19 5.57
CA ILE A 68 -4.77 -0.70 4.50
C ILE A 68 -5.92 -1.54 5.07
N ILE A 69 -5.64 -2.41 6.05
CA ILE A 69 -6.67 -3.23 6.71
C ILE A 69 -7.72 -2.34 7.40
N ASN A 70 -7.28 -1.25 8.01
CA ASN A 70 -8.14 -0.31 8.74
C ASN A 70 -8.77 0.77 7.84
N ALA A 71 -8.31 0.93 6.60
CA ALA A 71 -8.78 1.94 5.66
C ALA A 71 -10.27 1.77 5.32
N ASN A 72 -10.99 2.88 5.15
CA ASN A 72 -12.37 2.87 4.70
C ASN A 72 -12.42 2.77 3.17
N LEU A 73 -12.57 1.55 2.65
CA LEU A 73 -12.50 1.21 1.22
C LEU A 73 -13.69 0.33 0.83
N ASP A 74 -13.98 0.27 -0.47
CA ASP A 74 -14.98 -0.66 -1.03
C ASP A 74 -14.73 -2.10 -0.56
N GLU A 75 -15.76 -2.70 0.04
CA GLU A 75 -15.64 -3.95 0.80
C GLU A 75 -15.13 -5.14 -0.06
N LYS A 76 -15.67 -5.31 -1.27
CA LYS A 76 -15.32 -6.43 -2.16
C LYS A 76 -13.84 -6.46 -2.55
N PRO A 77 -13.25 -5.41 -3.14
CA PRO A 77 -11.82 -5.41 -3.46
C PRO A 77 -10.95 -5.34 -2.20
N LYS A 78 -11.44 -4.74 -1.10
CA LYS A 78 -10.72 -4.70 0.18
C LYS A 78 -10.44 -6.09 0.73
N ILE A 79 -11.43 -7.00 0.73
CA ILE A 79 -11.25 -8.38 1.24
C ILE A 79 -10.12 -9.09 0.49
N GLY A 80 -10.13 -9.07 -0.85
CA GLY A 80 -9.10 -9.72 -1.65
C GLY A 80 -7.70 -9.12 -1.48
N LEU A 81 -7.61 -7.80 -1.28
CA LEU A 81 -6.36 -7.14 -0.94
C LEU A 81 -5.82 -7.61 0.42
N ILE A 82 -6.69 -7.68 1.44
CA ILE A 82 -6.32 -8.12 2.79
C ILE A 82 -5.82 -9.56 2.79
N GLU A 83 -6.49 -10.46 2.07
CA GLU A 83 -6.05 -11.86 1.96
C GLU A 83 -4.63 -11.97 1.39
N LYS A 84 -4.34 -11.20 0.33
CA LYS A 84 -3.00 -11.19 -0.26
C LYS A 84 -1.94 -10.58 0.65
N ILE A 85 -2.29 -9.53 1.41
CA ILE A 85 -1.40 -8.93 2.41
C ILE A 85 -1.10 -9.94 3.52
N LYS A 86 -2.12 -10.62 4.04
CA LYS A 86 -1.98 -11.64 5.09
C LYS A 86 -1.20 -12.88 4.66
N ALA A 87 -1.16 -13.15 3.35
CA ALA A 87 -0.38 -14.23 2.77
C ALA A 87 1.10 -13.85 2.51
N ASP A 88 1.47 -12.57 2.63
CA ASP A 88 2.85 -12.13 2.46
C ASP A 88 3.69 -12.50 3.69
N PRO A 89 4.87 -13.12 3.54
CA PRO A 89 5.69 -13.57 4.67
C PRO A 89 6.22 -12.45 5.56
N ARG A 90 6.18 -11.19 5.09
CA ARG A 90 6.53 -10.03 5.94
C ARG A 90 5.41 -9.69 6.91
N PHE A 91 4.17 -10.07 6.64
CA PHE A 91 3.04 -9.82 7.52
C PHE A 91 3.09 -10.74 8.74
N ALA A 92 3.32 -10.19 9.94
CA ALA A 92 3.49 -10.94 11.18
C ALA A 92 2.94 -10.19 12.40
#